data_AF-A0A1B9I0L4-F1
#
_entry.id   AF-A0A1B9I0L4-F1
#
_cell.length_a   1.000
_cell.length_b   1.000
_cell.length_c   1.000
_cell.angle_alpha   90.00
_cell.angle_beta   90.00
_cell.angle_gamma   90.00
#
_symmetry.space_group_name_H-M   'P 1'
#
loop_
_entity.id
_entity.type
_entity.pdbx_description
1 polymer ?
#
loop_
_entity_poly.entity_id
_entity_poly.type
_entity_poly.pdbx_seq_one_letter_code
_entity_poly.pdbx_strand_id
1 'polypeptide(L)'
;MSTQTETRPSPGTDVQPRVIDENTDLSTLTDQEIMRLMEGMDHQQEQLDKPLISTPVPLSVIRQEYEKGSSMILKKLDWLAQNGWDQVWRARGDGDCFYRSFTLAYLVRILHSSDPQLEANIAYEAIQRALPAMEEVNFQKDLYEEFLDPLLVLIRSFAEGGDDSTSTEYGIVQALQDPERSNCIVVALRLITSSYIRTHSELFSPFLLSPTTFLPLSTDEFCKSEVEPCGKEADHAQIMALAESLNIGIRIAYLDKSDLSTSDAINWVEFGKDTTEQGRPLTLLYRPGHYDVVTKDVLPQI
;
A
#
# COMPACT_ATOMS: atom_id res chain seq x y z
N MET A 1 45.29 27.96 -49.18
CA MET A 1 45.79 27.80 -47.80
C MET A 1 45.28 28.97 -46.99
N SER A 2 44.33 28.71 -46.07
CA SER A 2 44.04 29.46 -44.83
C SER A 2 42.78 28.83 -44.24
N THR A 3 43.01 27.93 -43.28
CA THR A 3 42.03 27.17 -42.50
C THR A 3 41.26 28.08 -41.54
N GLN A 4 39.93 28.10 -41.64
CA GLN A 4 39.04 28.68 -40.62
C GLN A 4 38.84 27.65 -39.51
N THR A 5 39.24 28.01 -38.30
CA THR A 5 38.96 27.26 -37.07
C THR A 5 37.52 27.49 -36.63
N GLU A 6 36.72 26.41 -36.63
CA GLU A 6 35.42 26.33 -35.99
C GLU A 6 35.56 26.43 -34.46
N THR A 7 34.90 27.42 -33.86
CA THR A 7 34.68 27.50 -32.41
C THR A 7 33.56 26.53 -32.01
N ARG A 8 33.90 25.52 -31.19
CA ARG A 8 32.93 24.64 -30.51
C ARG A 8 32.08 25.44 -29.50
N PRO A 9 30.80 25.09 -29.30
CA PRO A 9 29.99 25.65 -28.23
C PRO A 9 30.37 25.05 -26.87
N SER A 10 30.40 25.90 -25.85
CA SER A 10 30.71 25.59 -24.45
C SER A 10 29.65 24.67 -23.83
N PRO A 11 30.02 23.63 -23.05
CA PRO A 11 29.07 22.84 -22.27
C PRO A 11 28.89 23.44 -20.86
N GLY A 12 27.64 23.50 -20.38
CA GLY A 12 27.32 23.67 -18.96
C GLY A 12 26.52 24.93 -18.63
N THR A 13 25.21 24.91 -18.86
CA THR A 13 24.29 25.66 -17.99
C THR A 13 24.15 24.88 -16.71
N ASP A 14 24.78 25.39 -15.66
CA ASP A 14 24.67 24.93 -14.28
C ASP A 14 23.20 25.11 -13.83
N VAL A 15 22.40 24.03 -13.90
CA VAL A 15 21.05 24.03 -13.36
C VAL A 15 21.20 23.93 -11.86
N GLN A 16 21.11 25.07 -11.17
CA GLN A 16 21.07 25.05 -9.71
C GLN A 16 19.92 24.13 -9.26
N PRO A 17 20.17 23.20 -8.32
CA PRO A 17 19.12 22.35 -7.80
C PRO A 17 18.04 23.23 -7.16
N ARG A 18 16.81 23.07 -7.63
CA ARG A 18 15.63 23.74 -7.09
C ARG A 18 15.54 23.43 -5.59
N VAL A 19 15.60 24.47 -4.76
CA VAL A 19 15.38 24.33 -3.31
C VAL A 19 13.88 24.17 -3.09
N ILE A 20 13.49 23.11 -2.41
CA ILE A 20 12.10 22.78 -2.07
C ILE A 20 12.03 22.77 -0.55
N ASP A 21 11.16 23.60 0.00
CA ASP A 21 10.96 23.82 1.43
C ASP A 21 9.47 23.88 1.78
N GLU A 22 9.15 24.02 3.07
CA GLU A 22 7.79 24.10 3.62
C GLU A 22 6.93 25.23 3.05
N ASN A 23 7.55 26.24 2.42
CA ASN A 23 6.88 27.39 1.82
C ASN A 23 6.69 27.23 0.30
N THR A 24 7.18 26.12 -0.27
CA THR A 24 7.09 25.84 -1.69
C THR A 24 5.66 25.41 -2.05
N ASP A 25 5.06 26.09 -3.04
CA ASP A 25 3.71 25.78 -3.51
C ASP A 25 3.62 24.32 -4.02
N LEU A 26 2.92 23.47 -3.29
CA LEU A 26 2.70 22.04 -3.59
C LEU A 26 2.15 21.80 -5.01
N SER A 27 1.41 22.76 -5.58
CA SER A 27 0.91 22.63 -6.94
C SER A 27 2.03 22.54 -7.98
N THR A 28 3.19 23.15 -7.67
CA THR A 28 4.37 23.26 -8.54
C THR A 28 5.39 22.14 -8.35
N LEU A 29 5.17 21.22 -7.41
CA LEU A 29 6.05 20.09 -7.11
C LEU A 29 5.65 18.85 -7.92
N THR A 30 6.63 18.06 -8.36
CA THR A 30 6.42 16.70 -8.85
C THR A 30 6.09 15.75 -7.70
N ASP A 31 5.50 14.59 -7.98
CA ASP A 31 5.11 13.63 -6.94
C ASP A 31 6.35 13.14 -6.14
N GLN A 32 7.51 12.99 -6.79
CA GLN A 32 8.79 12.67 -6.13
C GLN A 32 9.33 13.81 -5.25
N GLU A 33 9.03 15.06 -5.60
CA GLU A 33 9.42 16.22 -4.79
C GLU A 33 8.47 16.41 -3.60
N ILE A 34 7.17 16.11 -3.78
CA ILE A 34 6.18 16.06 -2.69
C ILE A 34 6.59 14.98 -1.69
N MET A 35 6.95 13.79 -2.17
CA MET A 35 7.43 12.70 -1.32
C MET A 35 8.63 13.13 -0.47
N ARG A 36 9.67 13.70 -1.08
CA ARG A 36 10.85 14.21 -0.37
C ARG A 36 10.54 15.32 0.63
N LEU A 37 9.58 16.19 0.33
CA LEU A 37 9.12 17.21 1.27
C LEU A 37 8.43 16.57 2.49
N MET A 38 7.60 15.55 2.27
CA MET A 38 6.87 14.84 3.31
C MET A 38 7.77 13.97 4.21
N GLU A 39 8.96 13.59 3.75
CA GLU A 39 9.97 12.82 4.50
C GLU A 39 10.73 13.62 5.58
N GLY A 40 10.49 14.94 5.73
CA GLY A 40 11.16 15.78 6.72
C GLY A 40 10.90 15.36 8.18
N MET A 41 11.88 15.57 9.07
CA MET A 41 11.82 15.16 10.49
C MET A 41 10.60 15.68 11.26
N ASP A 42 10.20 16.94 11.01
CA ASP A 42 9.03 17.54 11.68
C ASP A 42 7.72 16.87 11.22
N HIS A 43 7.60 16.56 9.93
CA HIS A 43 6.46 15.79 9.40
C HIS A 43 6.45 14.35 9.90
N GLN A 44 7.61 13.71 10.06
CA GLN A 44 7.69 12.36 10.59
C GLN A 44 7.15 12.27 12.02
N GLN A 45 7.46 13.26 12.87
CA GLN A 45 6.92 13.37 14.23
C GLN A 45 5.39 13.56 14.21
N GLU A 46 4.87 14.45 13.35
CA GLU A 46 3.43 14.67 13.19
C GLU A 46 2.67 13.43 12.67
N GLN A 47 3.29 12.59 11.86
CA GLN A 47 2.69 11.33 11.41
C GLN A 47 2.60 10.30 12.54
N LEU A 48 3.57 10.25 13.46
CA LEU A 48 3.57 9.33 14.59
C LEU A 48 2.43 9.60 15.58
N ASP A 49 1.97 10.85 15.66
CA ASP A 49 0.85 11.26 16.52
C ASP A 49 -0.53 10.90 15.95
N LYS A 50 -0.61 10.55 14.65
CA LYS A 50 -1.87 10.13 14.02
C LYS A 50 -2.25 8.71 14.43
N PRO A 51 -3.54 8.33 14.45
CA PRO A 51 -3.94 6.93 14.67
C PRO A 51 -3.27 5.99 13.65
N LEU A 52 -3.11 4.71 14.02
CA LEU A 52 -2.53 3.69 13.14
C LEU A 52 -3.48 3.38 11.98
N ILE A 53 -4.76 3.31 12.30
CA ILE A 53 -5.88 3.23 11.38
C ILE A 53 -6.96 4.20 11.86
N SER A 54 -7.48 5.05 10.98
CA SER A 54 -8.61 5.92 11.31
C SER A 54 -9.95 5.19 11.20
N THR A 55 -10.97 5.74 11.84
CA THR A 55 -12.36 5.51 11.40
C THR A 55 -12.55 6.01 9.97
N PRO A 56 -13.52 5.49 9.19
CA PRO A 56 -13.72 5.93 7.82
C PRO A 56 -14.15 7.39 7.81
N VAL A 57 -13.67 8.12 6.81
CA VAL A 57 -14.14 9.46 6.50
C VAL A 57 -14.76 9.47 5.11
N PRO A 58 -15.74 10.35 4.84
CA PRO A 58 -16.26 10.52 3.48
C PRO A 58 -15.15 10.88 2.49
N LEU A 59 -15.22 10.37 1.27
CA LEU A 59 -14.27 10.69 0.18
C LEU A 59 -14.18 12.21 -0.08
N SER A 60 -15.27 12.94 0.19
CA SER A 60 -15.30 14.40 0.11
C SER A 60 -14.28 15.09 1.03
N VAL A 61 -13.91 14.47 2.15
CA VAL A 61 -12.85 14.97 3.03
C VAL A 61 -11.50 14.92 2.32
N ILE A 62 -11.19 13.82 1.62
CA ILE A 62 -9.97 13.71 0.79
C ILE A 62 -10.02 14.73 -0.34
N ARG A 63 -11.18 14.90 -0.98
CA ARG A 63 -11.37 15.89 -2.04
C ARG A 63 -11.07 17.31 -1.60
N GLN A 64 -11.50 17.71 -0.40
CA GLN A 64 -11.23 19.04 0.16
C GLN A 64 -9.73 19.31 0.33
N GLU A 65 -8.93 18.29 0.66
CA GLU A 65 -7.46 18.42 0.77
C GLU A 65 -6.80 18.83 -0.55
N TYR A 66 -7.41 18.48 -1.70
CA TYR A 66 -6.89 18.78 -3.04
C TYR A 66 -7.59 19.95 -3.74
N GLU A 67 -8.54 20.64 -3.11
CA GLU A 67 -9.29 21.75 -3.73
C GLU A 67 -8.40 22.91 -4.20
N LYS A 68 -7.33 23.18 -3.44
CA LYS A 68 -6.31 24.18 -3.79
C LYS A 68 -5.14 23.59 -4.59
N GLY A 69 -5.19 22.29 -4.89
CA GLY A 69 -4.12 21.52 -5.51
C GLY A 69 -4.39 21.19 -6.97
N SER A 70 -4.16 19.94 -7.35
CA SER A 70 -4.23 19.48 -8.74
C SER A 70 -5.68 19.27 -9.21
N SER A 71 -6.07 19.99 -10.28
CA SER A 71 -7.35 19.77 -10.95
C SER A 71 -7.51 18.36 -11.54
N MET A 72 -6.39 17.68 -11.81
CA MET A 72 -6.42 16.29 -12.27
C MET A 72 -6.82 15.33 -11.15
N ILE A 73 -6.26 15.51 -9.95
CA ILE A 73 -6.59 14.70 -8.78
C ILE A 73 -8.06 14.91 -8.39
N LEU A 74 -8.56 16.14 -8.46
CA LEU A 74 -9.98 16.43 -8.23
C LEU A 74 -10.90 15.68 -9.19
N LYS A 75 -10.55 15.61 -10.48
CA LYS A 75 -11.33 14.83 -11.47
C LYS A 75 -11.33 13.34 -11.16
N LYS A 76 -10.19 12.77 -10.72
CA LYS A 76 -10.09 11.36 -10.29
C LYS A 76 -11.00 11.10 -9.08
N LEU A 77 -10.97 11.98 -8.08
CA LEU A 77 -11.83 11.89 -6.90
C LEU A 77 -13.32 12.07 -7.23
N ASP A 78 -13.66 12.98 -8.14
CA ASP A 78 -15.02 13.18 -8.62
C ASP A 78 -15.54 11.93 -9.36
N TRP A 79 -14.68 11.25 -10.12
CA TRP A 79 -15.03 9.99 -10.76
C TRP A 79 -15.21 8.86 -9.73
N LEU A 80 -14.34 8.73 -8.72
CA LEU A 80 -14.52 7.77 -7.63
C LEU A 80 -15.92 7.92 -7.01
N ALA A 81 -16.26 9.15 -6.62
CA ALA A 81 -17.56 9.47 -6.03
C ALA A 81 -18.74 9.11 -6.94
N GLN A 82 -18.64 9.42 -8.23
CA GLN A 82 -19.68 9.09 -9.23
C GLN A 82 -19.85 7.58 -9.44
N ASN A 83 -18.82 6.78 -9.14
CA ASN A 83 -18.84 5.32 -9.27
C ASN A 83 -19.07 4.60 -7.92
N GLY A 84 -19.58 5.33 -6.91
CA GLY A 84 -20.02 4.77 -5.63
C GLY A 84 -18.91 4.57 -4.60
N TRP A 85 -17.68 5.01 -4.88
CA TRP A 85 -16.61 5.04 -3.87
C TRP A 85 -16.79 6.30 -3.02
N ASP A 86 -17.02 6.14 -1.73
CA ASP A 86 -17.48 7.23 -0.86
C ASP A 86 -16.88 7.23 0.54
N GLN A 87 -16.17 6.17 0.92
CA GLN A 87 -15.48 6.08 2.20
C GLN A 87 -13.99 5.84 2.01
N VAL A 88 -13.18 6.51 2.83
CA VAL A 88 -11.73 6.33 2.89
C VAL A 88 -11.32 6.07 4.33
N TRP A 89 -10.57 4.99 4.53
CA TRP A 89 -9.96 4.63 5.81
C TRP A 89 -8.48 4.91 5.75
N ARG A 90 -7.99 5.76 6.65
CA ARG A 90 -6.60 6.20 6.60
C ARG A 90 -5.70 5.29 7.40
N ALA A 91 -4.56 4.92 6.83
CA ALA A 91 -3.47 4.33 7.59
C ALA A 91 -2.49 5.43 8.03
N ARG A 92 -1.69 5.15 9.07
CA ARG A 92 -0.58 6.03 9.43
C ARG A 92 0.49 6.01 8.33
N GLY A 93 1.02 7.17 7.95
CA GLY A 93 2.16 7.29 7.04
C GLY A 93 3.50 7.04 7.74
N ASP A 94 3.72 5.81 8.20
CA ASP A 94 4.93 5.39 8.94
C ASP A 94 5.84 4.45 8.14
N GLY A 95 5.61 4.33 6.82
CA GLY A 95 6.28 3.37 5.95
C GLY A 95 5.68 1.95 5.98
N ASP A 96 4.77 1.66 6.93
CA ASP A 96 4.03 0.40 7.00
C ASP A 96 2.60 0.51 6.45
N CYS A 97 2.23 1.70 5.92
CA CYS A 97 0.87 2.03 5.49
C CYS A 97 0.24 1.01 4.53
N PHE A 98 1.01 0.44 3.58
CA PHE A 98 0.50 -0.59 2.68
C PHE A 98 0.04 -1.83 3.45
N TYR A 99 0.89 -2.37 4.34
CA TYR A 99 0.58 -3.57 5.11
C TYR A 99 -0.60 -3.34 6.05
N ARG A 100 -0.66 -2.16 6.70
CA ARG A 100 -1.80 -1.78 7.55
C ARG A 100 -3.11 -1.66 6.74
N SER A 101 -3.06 -0.98 5.60
CA SER A 101 -4.20 -0.82 4.69
C SER A 101 -4.64 -2.16 4.09
N PHE A 102 -3.69 -3.04 3.76
CA PHE A 102 -3.97 -4.41 3.33
C PHE A 102 -4.75 -5.17 4.42
N THR A 103 -4.24 -5.18 5.66
CA THR A 103 -4.91 -5.87 6.78
C THR A 103 -6.31 -5.33 6.98
N LEU A 104 -6.49 -4.01 7.02
CA LEU A 104 -7.80 -3.39 7.19
C LEU A 104 -8.75 -3.79 6.06
N ALA A 105 -8.33 -3.62 4.80
CA ALA A 105 -9.14 -3.97 3.63
C ALA A 105 -9.54 -5.45 3.65
N TYR A 106 -8.62 -6.33 4.09
CA TYR A 106 -8.87 -7.77 4.14
C TYR A 106 -9.93 -8.14 5.18
N LEU A 107 -9.84 -7.59 6.39
CA LEU A 107 -10.82 -7.82 7.44
C LEU A 107 -12.19 -7.21 7.08
N VAL A 108 -12.20 -6.01 6.49
CA VAL A 108 -13.43 -5.35 6.00
C VAL A 108 -14.10 -6.17 4.88
N ARG A 109 -13.32 -6.77 3.97
CA ARG A 109 -13.84 -7.68 2.93
C ARG A 109 -14.52 -8.91 3.54
N ILE A 110 -13.93 -9.50 4.58
CA ILE A 110 -14.52 -10.65 5.29
C ILE A 110 -15.81 -10.22 5.98
N LEU A 111 -15.76 -9.13 6.76
CA LEU A 111 -16.91 -8.60 7.52
C LEU A 111 -18.14 -8.39 6.62
N HIS A 112 -17.93 -7.77 5.47
CA HIS A 112 -19.03 -7.43 4.56
C HIS A 112 -19.32 -8.50 3.50
N SER A 113 -18.81 -9.72 3.70
CA SER A 113 -19.19 -10.85 2.86
C SER A 113 -20.63 -11.28 3.10
N SER A 114 -21.25 -11.90 2.10
CA SER A 114 -22.52 -12.61 2.26
C SER A 114 -22.39 -13.81 3.21
N ASP A 115 -21.18 -14.38 3.30
CA ASP A 115 -20.81 -15.42 4.26
C ASP A 115 -19.43 -15.08 4.88
N PRO A 116 -19.39 -14.28 5.97
CA PRO A 116 -18.15 -13.92 6.64
C PRO A 116 -17.40 -15.12 7.22
N GLN A 117 -18.10 -16.16 7.66
CA GLN A 117 -17.48 -17.36 8.20
C GLN A 117 -16.73 -18.14 7.12
N LEU A 118 -17.33 -18.30 5.93
CA LEU A 118 -16.65 -18.92 4.80
C LEU A 118 -15.45 -18.11 4.33
N GLU A 119 -15.59 -16.79 4.16
CA GLU A 119 -14.46 -15.93 3.75
C GLU A 119 -13.33 -15.93 4.78
N ALA A 120 -13.65 -15.96 6.07
CA ALA A 120 -12.66 -16.10 7.13
C ALA A 120 -11.88 -17.42 7.04
N ASN A 121 -12.57 -18.54 6.78
CA ASN A 121 -11.91 -19.83 6.60
C ASN A 121 -11.00 -19.84 5.36
N ILE A 122 -11.46 -19.28 4.23
CA ILE A 122 -10.64 -19.14 3.01
C ILE A 122 -9.41 -18.28 3.30
N ALA A 123 -9.57 -17.18 4.03
CA ALA A 123 -8.47 -16.30 4.41
C ALA A 123 -7.45 -16.99 5.32
N TYR A 124 -7.94 -17.73 6.31
CA TYR A 124 -7.11 -18.53 7.19
C TYR A 124 -6.30 -19.57 6.39
N GLU A 125 -6.95 -20.31 5.48
CA GLU A 125 -6.28 -21.29 4.61
C GLU A 125 -5.26 -20.65 3.67
N ALA A 126 -5.53 -19.45 3.14
CA ALA A 126 -4.58 -18.72 2.31
C ALA A 126 -3.28 -18.39 3.05
N ILE A 127 -3.40 -17.91 4.29
CA ILE A 127 -2.24 -17.63 5.14
C ILE A 127 -1.49 -18.92 5.48
N GLN A 128 -2.18 -20.00 5.83
CA GLN A 128 -1.55 -21.30 6.10
C GLN A 128 -0.76 -21.82 4.89
N ARG A 129 -1.27 -21.62 3.67
CA ARG A 129 -0.59 -21.99 2.41
C ARG A 129 0.67 -21.17 2.14
N ALA A 130 0.81 -19.99 2.73
CA ALA A 130 2.01 -19.16 2.59
C ALA A 130 3.17 -19.59 3.54
N LEU A 131 2.87 -20.29 4.64
CA LEU A 131 3.88 -20.66 5.65
C LEU A 131 5.03 -21.53 5.14
N PRO A 132 4.83 -22.53 4.24
CA PRO A 132 5.94 -23.35 3.74
C PRO A 132 7.06 -22.54 3.07
N ALA A 133 6.73 -21.43 2.41
CA ALA A 133 7.73 -20.56 1.80
C ALA A 133 8.64 -19.89 2.86
N MET A 134 8.10 -19.59 4.05
CA MET A 134 8.90 -19.04 5.16
C MET A 134 9.91 -20.06 5.70
N GLU A 135 9.50 -21.32 5.80
CA GLU A 135 10.37 -22.42 6.21
C GLU A 135 11.50 -22.63 5.19
N GLU A 136 11.18 -22.59 3.90
CA GLU A 136 12.17 -22.74 2.80
C GLU A 136 13.27 -21.67 2.84
N VAL A 137 12.92 -20.44 3.26
CA VAL A 137 13.87 -19.34 3.38
C VAL A 137 14.56 -19.24 4.75
N ASN A 138 14.36 -20.26 5.60
CA ASN A 138 14.94 -20.43 6.93
C ASN A 138 14.49 -19.40 7.98
N PHE A 139 13.26 -18.89 7.88
CA PHE A 139 12.67 -18.15 8.99
C PHE A 139 12.32 -19.09 10.15
N GLN A 140 12.53 -18.62 11.38
CA GLN A 140 12.26 -19.42 12.57
C GLN A 140 10.74 -19.53 12.78
N LYS A 141 10.24 -20.77 12.77
CA LYS A 141 8.82 -21.09 12.85
C LYS A 141 8.12 -20.45 14.04
N ASP A 142 8.62 -20.73 15.24
CA ASP A 142 8.04 -20.22 16.48
C ASP A 142 7.94 -18.69 16.48
N LEU A 143 8.90 -17.99 15.83
CA LEU A 143 8.94 -16.54 15.77
C LEU A 143 7.91 -15.95 14.80
N TYR A 144 7.84 -16.45 13.56
CA TYR A 144 6.87 -15.89 12.62
C TYR A 144 5.42 -16.28 12.97
N GLU A 145 5.22 -17.43 13.63
CA GLU A 145 3.89 -17.82 14.12
C GLU A 145 3.41 -16.90 15.23
N GLU A 146 4.30 -16.47 16.13
CA GLU A 146 3.99 -15.46 17.16
C GLU A 146 3.57 -14.12 16.55
N PHE A 147 4.28 -13.64 15.52
CA PHE A 147 3.90 -12.40 14.82
C PHE A 147 2.59 -12.52 14.06
N LEU A 148 2.29 -13.72 13.54
CA LEU A 148 1.11 -13.97 12.71
C LEU A 148 -0.15 -14.24 13.52
N ASP A 149 -0.01 -14.77 14.74
CA ASP A 149 -1.12 -15.16 15.62
C ASP A 149 -2.19 -14.07 15.76
N PRO A 150 -1.86 -12.77 15.97
CA PRO A 150 -2.89 -11.75 16.12
C PRO A 150 -3.75 -11.58 14.85
N LEU A 151 -3.21 -11.77 13.65
CA LEU A 151 -3.99 -11.76 12.41
C LEU A 151 -4.93 -12.98 12.34
N LEU A 152 -4.41 -14.17 12.70
CA LEU A 152 -5.20 -15.40 12.67
C LEU A 152 -6.35 -15.36 13.68
N VAL A 153 -6.12 -14.81 14.87
CA VAL A 153 -7.16 -14.58 15.88
C VAL A 153 -8.25 -13.64 15.34
N LEU A 154 -7.86 -12.53 14.71
CA LEU A 154 -8.82 -11.60 14.10
C LEU A 154 -9.64 -12.28 12.99
N ILE A 155 -9.01 -13.05 12.11
CA ILE A 155 -9.72 -13.76 11.04
C ILE A 155 -10.69 -14.80 11.62
N ARG A 156 -10.24 -15.62 12.58
CA ARG A 156 -11.10 -16.65 13.20
C ARG A 156 -12.29 -16.08 13.96
N SER A 157 -12.16 -14.86 14.51
CA SER A 157 -13.26 -14.21 15.24
C SER A 157 -14.55 -14.07 14.41
N PHE A 158 -14.43 -13.92 13.08
CA PHE A 158 -15.58 -13.87 12.16
C PHE A 158 -16.26 -15.25 11.99
N ALA A 159 -15.55 -16.34 12.23
CA ALA A 159 -16.07 -17.70 12.07
C ALA A 159 -16.71 -18.25 13.36
N GLU A 160 -16.25 -17.79 14.53
CA GLU A 160 -16.65 -18.36 15.83
C GLU A 160 -17.90 -17.68 16.42
N GLY A 161 -18.37 -16.57 15.84
CA GLY A 161 -19.62 -15.91 16.22
C GLY A 161 -19.66 -15.44 17.68
N GLY A 162 -18.49 -15.17 18.28
CA GLY A 162 -18.36 -14.80 19.69
C GLY A 162 -18.90 -13.41 20.03
N ASP A 163 -19.17 -13.20 21.31
CA ASP A 163 -19.60 -11.91 21.89
C ASP A 163 -18.51 -10.82 21.85
N ASP A 164 -17.29 -11.13 21.38
CA ASP A 164 -16.12 -10.26 21.49
C ASP A 164 -15.83 -9.45 20.21
N SER A 165 -16.22 -8.18 20.30
CA SER A 165 -15.76 -6.94 19.66
C SER A 165 -15.41 -6.81 18.15
N THR A 166 -15.02 -7.80 17.36
CA THR A 166 -14.55 -7.60 15.95
C THR A 166 -15.60 -7.78 14.85
N SER A 167 -16.83 -8.20 15.20
CA SER A 167 -17.96 -8.35 14.27
C SER A 167 -18.50 -7.02 13.72
N THR A 168 -17.78 -5.92 13.91
CA THR A 168 -18.13 -4.59 13.42
C THR A 168 -16.88 -3.89 12.90
N GLU A 169 -17.10 -2.94 12.00
CA GLU A 169 -16.10 -1.98 11.54
C GLU A 169 -15.34 -1.29 12.67
N TYR A 170 -16.06 -0.82 13.71
CA TYR A 170 -15.45 -0.22 14.89
C TYR A 170 -14.53 -1.19 15.63
N GLY A 171 -14.95 -2.45 15.74
CA GLY A 171 -14.17 -3.54 16.29
C GLY A 171 -12.83 -3.76 15.61
N ILE A 172 -12.86 -3.82 14.28
CA ILE A 172 -11.67 -3.94 13.45
C ILE A 172 -10.72 -2.77 13.71
N VAL A 173 -11.23 -1.53 13.71
CA VAL A 173 -10.40 -0.34 14.00
C VAL A 173 -9.77 -0.42 15.38
N GLN A 174 -10.54 -0.73 16.42
CA GLN A 174 -10.03 -0.84 17.78
C GLN A 174 -8.91 -1.88 17.88
N ALA A 175 -9.09 -3.05 17.25
CA ALA A 175 -8.07 -4.08 17.21
C ALA A 175 -6.79 -3.63 16.48
N LEU A 176 -6.92 -2.98 15.32
CA LEU A 176 -5.77 -2.52 14.52
C LEU A 176 -5.12 -1.24 15.07
N GLN A 177 -5.77 -0.58 16.03
CA GLN A 177 -5.26 0.61 16.71
C GLN A 177 -4.35 0.28 17.89
N ASP A 178 -4.32 -0.97 18.35
CA ASP A 178 -3.33 -1.47 19.31
C ASP A 178 -1.94 -1.59 18.63
N PRO A 179 -0.92 -0.84 19.10
CA PRO A 179 0.38 -0.82 18.42
C PRO A 179 1.10 -2.16 18.39
N GLU A 180 1.02 -2.96 19.45
CA GLU A 180 1.69 -4.25 19.52
C GLU A 180 1.08 -5.20 18.51
N ARG A 181 -0.25 -5.35 18.55
CA ARG A 181 -1.01 -6.17 17.60
C ARG A 181 -0.76 -5.74 16.16
N SER A 182 -0.93 -4.45 15.88
CA SER A 182 -0.80 -3.90 14.52
C SER A 182 0.62 -4.11 13.97
N ASN A 183 1.65 -3.91 14.78
CA ASN A 183 3.04 -4.09 14.36
C ASN A 183 3.41 -5.57 14.18
N CYS A 184 2.92 -6.48 15.02
CA CYS A 184 3.09 -7.92 14.82
C CYS A 184 2.53 -8.37 13.47
N ILE A 185 1.30 -7.94 13.15
CA ILE A 185 0.67 -8.25 11.86
C ILE A 185 1.50 -7.71 10.68
N VAL A 186 1.98 -6.46 10.77
CA VAL A 186 2.86 -5.88 9.75
C VAL A 186 4.12 -6.73 9.55
N VAL A 187 4.80 -7.12 10.63
CA VAL A 187 5.99 -7.97 10.55
C VAL A 187 5.66 -9.30 9.89
N ALA A 188 4.58 -9.96 10.28
CA ALA A 188 4.16 -11.22 9.69
C ALA A 188 3.91 -11.10 8.18
N LEU A 189 3.20 -10.06 7.73
CA LEU A 189 2.96 -9.82 6.31
C LEU A 189 4.25 -9.50 5.55
N ARG A 190 5.18 -8.75 6.13
CA ARG A 190 6.51 -8.50 5.56
C ARG A 190 7.30 -9.80 5.38
N LEU A 191 7.24 -10.72 6.34
CA LEU A 191 7.90 -12.04 6.24
C LEU A 191 7.23 -12.93 5.18
N ILE A 192 5.89 -12.91 5.06
CA ILE A 192 5.17 -13.54 3.94
C ILE A 192 5.70 -13.00 2.61
N THR A 193 5.72 -11.68 2.45
CA THR A 193 6.23 -11.02 1.24
C THR A 193 7.67 -11.40 0.92
N SER A 194 8.58 -11.31 1.90
CA SER A 194 10.00 -11.67 1.73
C SER A 194 10.16 -13.13 1.28
N SER A 195 9.46 -14.04 1.95
CA SER A 195 9.52 -15.47 1.63
C SER A 195 9.04 -15.77 0.21
N TYR A 196 7.97 -15.10 -0.25
CA TYR A 196 7.45 -15.28 -1.60
C TYR A 196 8.43 -14.77 -2.67
N ILE A 197 9.00 -13.57 -2.47
CA ILE A 197 10.01 -13.00 -3.39
C ILE A 197 11.23 -13.92 -3.51
N ARG A 198 11.71 -14.45 -2.38
CA ARG A 198 12.92 -15.28 -2.34
C ARG A 198 12.70 -16.67 -2.96
N THR A 199 11.53 -17.26 -2.78
CA THR A 199 11.17 -18.57 -3.40
C THR A 199 10.81 -18.47 -4.88
N HIS A 200 10.49 -17.27 -5.38
CA HIS A 200 10.15 -17.00 -6.78
C HIS A 200 11.18 -16.09 -7.45
N SER A 201 12.48 -16.32 -7.21
CA SER A 201 13.54 -15.39 -7.58
C SER A 201 13.57 -15.03 -9.07
N GLU A 202 13.29 -15.98 -9.96
CA GLU A 202 13.29 -15.74 -11.41
C GLU A 202 12.23 -14.73 -11.84
N LEU A 203 11.09 -14.68 -11.13
CA LEU A 203 10.01 -13.74 -11.40
C LEU A 203 10.36 -12.32 -10.98
N PHE A 204 11.02 -12.16 -9.83
CA PHE A 204 11.27 -10.85 -9.23
C PHE A 204 12.58 -10.21 -9.65
N SER A 205 13.66 -10.99 -9.80
CA SER A 205 15.02 -10.49 -10.05
C SER A 205 15.13 -9.42 -11.16
N PRO A 206 14.38 -9.48 -12.29
CA PRO A 206 14.46 -8.44 -13.32
C PRO A 206 14.03 -7.03 -12.88
N PHE A 207 13.31 -6.90 -11.76
CA PHE A 207 12.68 -5.65 -11.32
C PHE A 207 13.26 -5.10 -10.01
N LEU A 208 14.18 -5.81 -9.35
CA LEU A 208 14.71 -5.41 -8.05
C LEU A 208 15.92 -4.50 -8.21
N LEU A 209 15.72 -3.20 -7.96
CA LEU A 209 16.76 -2.18 -8.01
C LEU A 209 16.92 -1.54 -6.63
N SER A 210 18.16 -1.19 -6.28
CA SER A 210 18.42 -0.38 -5.10
C SER A 210 17.82 1.02 -5.27
N PRO A 211 17.04 1.54 -4.31
CA PRO A 211 16.48 2.88 -4.40
C PRO A 211 17.55 3.98 -4.37
N THR A 212 18.75 3.67 -3.85
CA THR A 212 19.85 4.63 -3.73
C THR A 212 20.81 4.58 -4.91
N THR A 213 21.22 3.38 -5.33
CA THR A 213 22.25 3.22 -6.37
C THR A 213 21.67 2.93 -7.76
N PHE A 214 20.38 2.59 -7.84
CA PHE A 214 19.69 2.11 -9.05
C PHE A 214 20.36 0.88 -9.68
N LEU A 215 21.19 0.16 -8.91
CA LEU A 215 21.82 -1.09 -9.33
C LEU A 215 20.91 -2.28 -9.00
N PRO A 216 20.96 -3.36 -9.79
CA PRO A 216 20.26 -4.60 -9.48
C PRO A 216 20.62 -5.15 -8.09
N LEU A 217 19.62 -5.61 -7.36
CA LEU A 217 19.77 -6.34 -6.11
C LEU A 217 19.38 -7.81 -6.31
N SER A 218 20.04 -8.72 -5.60
CA SER A 218 19.52 -10.07 -5.46
C SER A 218 18.21 -10.06 -4.65
N THR A 219 17.39 -11.10 -4.79
CA THR A 219 16.15 -11.22 -4.00
C THR A 219 16.41 -11.21 -2.50
N ASP A 220 17.51 -11.81 -2.04
CA ASP A 220 17.90 -11.84 -0.63
C ASP A 220 18.32 -10.44 -0.13
N GLU A 221 19.15 -9.72 -0.88
CA GLU A 221 19.56 -8.36 -0.53
C GLU A 221 18.37 -7.40 -0.51
N PHE A 222 17.50 -7.47 -1.52
CA PHE A 222 16.29 -6.66 -1.59
C PHE A 222 15.37 -6.93 -0.40
N CYS A 223 15.12 -8.21 -0.07
CA CYS A 223 14.24 -8.55 1.05
C CYS A 223 14.76 -8.05 2.39
N LYS A 224 16.06 -8.24 2.66
CA LYS A 224 16.68 -7.81 3.93
C LYS A 224 16.77 -6.29 4.08
N SER A 225 16.79 -5.54 2.99
CA SER A 225 16.96 -4.08 3.01
C SER A 225 15.66 -3.30 2.82
N GLU A 226 14.72 -3.79 2.01
CA GLU A 226 13.53 -3.04 1.56
C GLU A 226 12.19 -3.73 1.87
N VAL A 227 12.19 -4.95 2.44
CA VAL A 227 10.94 -5.69 2.74
C VAL A 227 10.82 -6.01 4.22
N GLU A 228 11.79 -6.73 4.78
CA GLU A 228 11.78 -7.23 6.16
C GLU A 228 11.81 -6.12 7.21
N PRO A 229 12.56 -5.01 7.06
CA PRO A 229 12.56 -3.93 8.05
C PRO A 229 11.23 -3.17 8.08
N CYS A 230 10.72 -2.89 9.28
CA CYS A 230 9.57 -2.00 9.47
C CYS A 230 9.88 -0.58 9.00
N GLY A 231 8.84 0.15 8.57
CA GLY A 231 8.96 1.51 8.06
C GLY A 231 9.54 1.64 6.66
N LYS A 232 9.78 0.52 5.96
CA LYS A 232 10.15 0.50 4.55
C LYS A 232 8.92 0.46 3.65
N GLU A 233 8.79 1.42 2.77
CA GLU A 233 7.66 1.50 1.85
C GLU A 233 7.53 0.24 0.98
N ALA A 234 6.29 -0.15 0.72
CA ALA A 234 5.98 -1.21 -0.22
C ALA A 234 5.66 -0.62 -1.58
N ASP A 235 6.30 -1.15 -2.62
CA ASP A 235 6.04 -0.81 -4.01
C ASP A 235 5.59 -2.08 -4.76
N HIS A 236 5.54 -2.01 -6.09
CA HIS A 236 5.01 -3.03 -6.99
C HIS A 236 5.49 -4.45 -6.66
N ALA A 237 6.78 -4.65 -6.35
CA ALA A 237 7.32 -5.98 -6.04
C ALA A 237 6.71 -6.57 -4.76
N GLN A 238 6.65 -5.79 -3.67
CA GLN A 238 6.08 -6.22 -2.40
C GLN A 238 4.58 -6.47 -2.50
N ILE A 239 3.86 -5.59 -3.20
CA ILE A 239 2.41 -5.68 -3.39
C ILE A 239 2.06 -6.94 -4.20
N MET A 240 2.76 -7.15 -5.33
CA MET A 240 2.59 -8.33 -6.17
C MET A 240 2.88 -9.62 -5.39
N ALA A 241 4.00 -9.66 -4.66
CA ALA A 241 4.36 -10.83 -3.88
C ALA A 241 3.34 -11.17 -2.80
N LEU A 242 2.81 -10.18 -2.08
CA LEU A 242 1.79 -10.42 -1.06
C LEU A 242 0.47 -10.89 -1.69
N ALA A 243 0.05 -10.25 -2.79
CA ALA A 243 -1.18 -10.61 -3.52
C ALA A 243 -1.13 -12.05 -4.03
N GLU A 244 -0.01 -12.46 -4.63
CA GLU A 244 0.18 -13.82 -5.14
C GLU A 244 0.33 -14.85 -4.00
N SER A 245 1.07 -14.52 -2.95
CA SER A 245 1.28 -15.41 -1.80
C SER A 245 -0.03 -15.77 -1.11
N LEU A 246 -0.92 -14.79 -0.94
CA LEU A 246 -2.23 -14.98 -0.31
C LEU A 246 -3.34 -15.29 -1.32
N ASN A 247 -3.01 -15.35 -2.62
CA ASN A 247 -3.94 -15.59 -3.72
C ASN A 247 -5.18 -14.68 -3.63
N ILE A 248 -4.94 -13.37 -3.48
CA ILE A 248 -5.97 -12.34 -3.32
C ILE A 248 -5.79 -11.23 -4.35
N GLY A 249 -6.90 -10.79 -4.96
CA GLY A 249 -6.89 -9.64 -5.85
C GLY A 249 -6.74 -8.34 -5.08
N ILE A 250 -5.85 -7.46 -5.55
CA ILE A 250 -5.68 -6.09 -5.03
C ILE A 250 -5.86 -5.13 -6.21
N ARG A 251 -6.64 -4.07 -5.99
CA ARG A 251 -6.85 -3.00 -6.96
C ARG A 251 -6.50 -1.66 -6.32
N ILE A 252 -5.66 -0.88 -6.97
CA ILE A 252 -5.15 0.38 -6.42
C ILE A 252 -5.53 1.54 -7.32
N ALA A 253 -6.31 2.49 -6.81
CA ALA A 253 -6.60 3.75 -7.48
C ALA A 253 -5.45 4.74 -7.26
N TYR A 254 -4.77 5.15 -8.34
CA TYR A 254 -3.69 6.14 -8.26
C TYR A 254 -4.24 7.56 -8.34
N LEU A 255 -4.04 8.33 -7.27
CA LEU A 255 -4.30 9.78 -7.19
C LEU A 255 -3.04 10.59 -7.50
N ASP A 256 -2.53 10.41 -8.70
CA ASP A 256 -1.35 11.11 -9.22
C ASP A 256 -1.72 12.17 -10.27
N LYS A 257 -0.74 12.95 -10.71
CA LYS A 257 -0.94 14.01 -11.72
C LYS A 257 -0.93 13.50 -13.17
N SER A 258 -0.77 12.19 -13.39
CA SER A 258 -0.75 11.62 -14.74
C SER A 258 -2.09 11.76 -15.46
N ASP A 259 -2.00 12.00 -16.77
CA ASP A 259 -3.14 12.17 -17.66
C ASP A 259 -3.97 10.90 -17.79
N LEU A 260 -5.27 11.08 -18.00
CA LEU A 260 -6.23 10.01 -18.24
C LEU A 260 -6.19 9.62 -19.71
N SER A 261 -5.45 8.56 -20.05
CA SER A 261 -5.26 8.17 -21.46
C SER A 261 -6.48 7.48 -22.09
N THR A 262 -7.53 7.14 -21.35
CA THR A 262 -8.69 6.37 -21.84
C THR A 262 -9.97 6.65 -21.01
N SER A 263 -11.11 6.08 -21.42
CA SER A 263 -12.46 6.27 -20.86
C SER A 263 -12.61 6.08 -19.34
N ASP A 264 -11.64 5.47 -18.68
CA ASP A 264 -11.59 5.36 -17.22
C ASP A 264 -10.88 6.59 -16.66
N ALA A 265 -11.58 7.38 -15.85
CA ALA A 265 -11.00 8.61 -15.32
C ALA A 265 -10.08 8.37 -14.11
N ILE A 266 -9.63 7.13 -13.88
CA ILE A 266 -8.70 6.72 -12.82
C ILE A 266 -7.75 5.66 -13.36
N ASN A 267 -6.48 5.78 -12.95
CA ASN A 267 -5.46 4.79 -13.22
C ASN A 267 -5.54 3.68 -12.15
N TRP A 268 -6.13 2.56 -12.54
CA TRP A 268 -6.18 1.36 -11.70
C TRP A 268 -4.94 0.50 -11.96
N VAL A 269 -4.25 0.13 -10.88
CA VAL A 269 -3.18 -0.88 -10.92
C VAL A 269 -3.67 -2.09 -10.17
N GLU A 270 -3.59 -3.25 -10.80
CA GLU A 270 -4.18 -4.49 -10.31
C GLU A 270 -3.10 -5.56 -10.08
N PHE A 271 -3.24 -6.30 -8.98
CA PHE A 271 -2.32 -7.35 -8.55
C PHE A 271 -3.07 -8.61 -8.13
N GLY A 272 -2.40 -9.76 -8.25
CA GLY A 272 -2.96 -11.04 -7.87
C GLY A 272 -4.03 -11.55 -8.83
N LYS A 273 -4.84 -12.49 -8.36
CA LYS A 273 -5.88 -13.14 -9.16
C LYS A 273 -7.25 -12.56 -8.88
N ASP A 274 -8.07 -12.56 -9.92
CA ASP A 274 -9.48 -12.15 -9.89
C ASP A 274 -9.69 -10.75 -9.27
N THR A 275 -9.26 -9.74 -10.02
CA THR A 275 -9.42 -8.32 -9.71
C THR A 275 -10.77 -7.78 -10.17
N THR A 276 -11.70 -8.65 -10.58
CA THR A 276 -13.04 -8.24 -11.04
C THR A 276 -13.92 -7.80 -9.88
N GLU A 277 -15.02 -7.08 -10.13
CA GLU A 277 -15.98 -6.78 -9.06
C GLU A 277 -16.52 -8.06 -8.40
N GLN A 278 -16.62 -9.17 -9.15
CA GLN A 278 -17.05 -10.48 -8.63
C GLN A 278 -16.02 -11.08 -7.67
N GLY A 279 -14.73 -10.93 -7.96
CA GLY A 279 -13.63 -11.36 -7.08
C GLY A 279 -13.52 -10.55 -5.79
N ARG A 280 -14.19 -9.38 -5.74
CA ARG A 280 -14.16 -8.42 -4.62
C ARG A 280 -12.72 -8.12 -4.18
N PRO A 281 -11.86 -7.57 -5.06
CA PRO A 281 -10.47 -7.29 -4.71
C PRO A 281 -10.38 -6.30 -3.54
N LEU A 282 -9.28 -6.37 -2.80
CA LEU A 282 -8.93 -5.35 -1.81
C LEU A 282 -8.67 -4.05 -2.56
N THR A 283 -9.46 -3.01 -2.28
CA THR A 283 -9.33 -1.74 -3.00
C THR A 283 -8.61 -0.72 -2.14
N LEU A 284 -7.47 -0.25 -2.65
CA LEU A 284 -6.62 0.74 -2.00
C LEU A 284 -6.60 2.05 -2.79
N LEU A 285 -6.27 3.12 -2.10
CA LEU A 285 -6.06 4.44 -2.67
C LEU A 285 -4.58 4.80 -2.51
N TYR A 286 -3.88 4.94 -3.62
CA TYR A 286 -2.50 5.43 -3.62
C TYR A 286 -2.48 6.93 -3.79
N ARG A 287 -1.89 7.61 -2.81
CA ARG A 287 -1.42 9.00 -2.89
C ARG A 287 0.11 8.93 -2.90
N PRO A 288 0.84 9.89 -3.49
CA PRO A 288 2.30 9.83 -3.53
C PRO A 288 2.92 9.48 -2.15
N GLY A 289 3.56 8.30 -2.06
CA GLY A 289 4.17 7.77 -0.83
C GLY A 289 3.20 7.22 0.24
N HIS A 290 1.92 6.99 -0.07
CA HIS A 290 0.93 6.61 0.93
C HIS A 290 -0.23 5.76 0.41
N TYR A 291 -0.62 4.75 1.19
CA TYR A 291 -1.74 3.87 0.90
C TYR A 291 -2.84 4.00 1.97
N ASP A 292 -4.06 4.28 1.51
CA ASP A 292 -5.29 4.21 2.30
C ASP A 292 -6.20 3.09 1.75
N VAL A 293 -7.28 2.76 2.45
CA VAL A 293 -8.35 1.89 1.92
C VAL A 293 -9.49 2.76 1.40
N VAL A 294 -10.03 2.42 0.23
CA VAL A 294 -11.24 3.07 -0.32
C VAL A 294 -12.35 2.03 -0.49
N THR A 295 -13.54 2.35 -0.01
CA THR A 295 -14.71 1.45 -0.03
C THR A 295 -15.94 2.13 -0.60
N LYS A 296 -16.93 1.31 -0.97
CA LYS A 296 -18.28 1.75 -1.35
C LYS A 296 -19.19 1.54 -0.13
N ASP A 297 -20.00 2.53 0.24
CA ASP A 297 -20.96 2.46 1.37
C ASP A 297 -21.99 1.35 1.17
N VAL A 298 -22.34 1.10 -0.09
CA VAL A 298 -23.07 -0.10 -0.51
C VAL A 298 -22.13 -0.97 -1.33
N LEU A 299 -21.58 -2.01 -0.69
CA LEU A 299 -20.83 -3.02 -1.41
C LEU A 299 -21.75 -3.73 -2.42
N PRO A 300 -21.24 -4.06 -3.62
CA PRO A 300 -22.05 -4.75 -4.62
C PRO A 300 -22.61 -6.03 -4.00
N GLN A 301 -23.94 -6.15 -3.94
CA GLN A 301 -24.59 -7.41 -3.65
C GLN A 301 -24.33 -8.33 -4.84
N ILE A 302 -23.51 -9.36 -4.62
CA ILE A 302 -23.28 -10.43 -5.59
C ILE A 302 -24.20 -11.59 -5.23
#